data_AF-A0A4Q4U8K7-F1
#
_entry.id   AF-A0A4Q4U8K7-F1
#
_cell.length_a   1.000
_cell.length_b   1.000
_cell.length_c   1.000
_cell.angle_alpha   90.00
_cell.angle_beta   90.00
_cell.angle_gamma   90.00
#
_symmetry.space_group_name_H-M   'P 1'
#
loop_
_entity.id
_entity.type
_entity.pdbx_description
1 polymer ?
#
loop_
_entity_poly.entity_id
_entity_poly.type
_entity_poly.pdbx_seq_one_letter_code
_entity_poly.pdbx_strand_id
1 'polypeptide(L)'
;MVGIPEEESYLSCVMPREALKHEFLLDGIFAVAALDIARSSEEPDATKYEHIALEYYNRGSAAFRALLADIPPDTYHLMFIFATAAAVMVLGLPQGTGDSEDEMTALGRIITLADLFSGTLLIVHAGWDKLIDAPYPFREALSVKVSSPEALDPNCPVERDGLPYRLASLDLLDDEIKTALARLDSVNDELHGPRQAVGEGEHAAEGDARSVHEMYRLAIFWLKENFAERAVKGYFLSFFSLAGQDFAAAMKNAEPVALFILLHWAVELDAAGRDQWWAKGLGRQLVIEVSDILQSSQLVLIPDGRDGIAWVRQRVGLPT
;
A
#
# COMPACT_ATOMS: atom_id res chain seq x y z
N MET A 1 14.50 5.65 -4.90
CA MET A 1 13.33 4.93 -5.48
C MET A 1 13.66 3.51 -5.94
N VAL A 2 14.93 3.07 -5.90
CA VAL A 2 15.30 1.68 -6.25
C VAL A 2 14.74 0.72 -5.19
N GLY A 3 13.84 -0.18 -5.61
CA GLY A 3 13.26 -1.25 -4.81
C GLY A 3 14.22 -2.42 -4.63
N ILE A 4 14.91 -2.80 -5.72
CA ILE A 4 15.93 -3.86 -5.77
C ILE A 4 17.17 -3.42 -6.57
N PRO A 5 18.37 -3.94 -6.29
CA PRO A 5 19.60 -3.53 -6.98
C PRO A 5 19.54 -3.59 -8.51
N GLU A 6 18.83 -4.59 -9.06
CA GLU A 6 18.70 -4.84 -10.49
C GLU A 6 18.01 -3.68 -11.24
N GLU A 7 17.18 -2.90 -10.56
CA GLU A 7 16.48 -1.75 -11.15
C GLU A 7 17.43 -0.57 -11.39
N GLU A 8 18.57 -0.48 -10.69
CA GLU A 8 19.42 0.71 -10.71
C GLU A 8 19.86 1.09 -12.13
N SER A 9 20.40 0.13 -12.88
CA SER A 9 20.86 0.35 -14.25
C SER A 9 19.71 0.75 -15.18
N TYR A 10 18.52 0.15 -15.00
CA TYR A 10 17.36 0.50 -15.81
C TYR A 10 16.92 1.94 -15.50
N LEU A 11 16.72 2.27 -14.23
CA LEU A 11 16.23 3.58 -13.78
C LEU A 11 17.21 4.71 -14.11
N SER A 12 18.53 4.47 -14.01
CA SER A 12 19.53 5.51 -14.24
C SER A 12 19.85 5.74 -15.73
N CYS A 13 19.72 4.70 -16.57
CA CYS A 13 20.23 4.75 -17.95
C CYS A 13 19.16 4.50 -19.02
N VAL A 14 18.30 3.51 -18.82
CA VAL A 14 17.33 3.06 -19.83
C VAL A 14 16.07 3.93 -19.76
N MET A 15 15.49 4.06 -18.57
CA MET A 15 14.25 4.80 -18.33
C MET A 15 14.32 6.25 -18.87
N PRO A 16 15.37 7.06 -18.65
CA PRO A 16 15.40 8.42 -19.17
C PRO A 16 15.42 8.48 -20.71
N ARG A 17 16.03 7.47 -21.37
CA ARG A 17 16.08 7.40 -22.84
C ARG A 17 14.72 6.99 -23.42
N GLU A 18 14.02 6.07 -22.77
CA GLU A 18 12.66 5.70 -23.14
C GLU A 18 11.69 6.84 -22.89
N ALA A 19 11.84 7.58 -21.79
CA ALA A 19 11.01 8.74 -21.48
C ALA A 19 11.02 9.81 -22.58
N LEU A 20 12.15 10.01 -23.28
CA LEU A 20 12.22 10.93 -24.43
C LEU A 20 11.32 10.53 -25.62
N LYS A 21 10.84 9.28 -25.67
CA LYS A 21 9.91 8.77 -26.68
C LYS A 21 8.46 8.74 -26.19
N HIS A 22 8.23 8.86 -24.88
CA HIS A 22 6.93 8.69 -24.24
C HIS A 22 6.64 9.87 -23.30
N GLU A 23 5.85 10.84 -23.78
CA GLU A 23 5.56 12.10 -23.06
C GLU A 23 5.07 11.87 -21.63
N PHE A 24 4.15 10.92 -21.42
CA PHE A 24 3.61 10.63 -20.09
C PHE A 24 4.69 10.21 -19.09
N LEU A 25 5.68 9.43 -19.52
CA LEU A 25 6.75 8.95 -18.66
C LEU A 25 7.73 10.08 -18.35
N LEU A 26 8.03 10.93 -19.35
CA LEU A 26 8.88 12.10 -19.15
C LEU A 26 8.27 13.08 -18.14
N ASP A 27 6.97 13.36 -18.30
CA ASP A 27 6.20 14.17 -17.35
C ASP A 27 6.21 13.52 -15.96
N GLY A 28 6.04 12.20 -15.85
CA GLY A 28 6.12 11.48 -14.57
C GLY A 28 7.48 11.64 -13.87
N ILE A 29 8.58 11.54 -14.62
CA ILE A 29 9.94 11.75 -14.08
C ILE A 29 10.12 13.18 -13.59
N PHE A 30 9.68 14.18 -14.37
CA PHE A 30 9.78 15.58 -13.96
C PHE A 30 8.88 15.92 -12.78
N ALA A 31 7.70 15.31 -12.70
CA ALA A 31 6.81 15.48 -11.56
C ALA A 31 7.47 15.02 -10.26
N VAL A 32 7.99 13.79 -10.25
CA VAL A 32 8.69 13.22 -9.09
C VAL A 32 9.94 14.03 -8.75
N ALA A 33 10.73 14.44 -9.74
CA ALA A 33 11.96 15.20 -9.50
C ALA A 33 11.65 16.60 -8.92
N ALA A 34 10.64 17.28 -9.46
CA ALA A 34 10.19 18.57 -8.91
C ALA A 34 9.67 18.40 -7.48
N LEU A 35 8.93 17.33 -7.19
CA LEU A 35 8.44 17.07 -5.85
C LEU A 35 9.59 16.74 -4.88
N ASP A 36 10.59 15.95 -5.29
CA ASP A 36 11.78 15.67 -4.48
C ASP A 36 12.53 16.97 -4.13
N ILE A 37 12.69 17.88 -5.10
CA ILE A 37 13.26 19.21 -4.86
C ILE A 37 12.42 19.98 -3.84
N ALA A 38 11.09 20.02 -3.99
CA ALA A 38 10.20 20.68 -3.04
C ALA A 38 10.30 20.11 -1.62
N ARG A 39 10.63 18.82 -1.48
CA ARG A 39 10.76 18.13 -0.18
C ARG A 39 12.18 18.22 0.40
N SER A 40 13.14 18.76 -0.35
CA SER A 40 14.48 19.04 0.14
C SER A 40 14.46 20.19 1.15
N SER A 41 15.16 20.01 2.28
CA SER A 41 15.29 21.07 3.31
C SER A 41 16.07 22.30 2.84
N GLU A 42 16.75 22.21 1.70
CA GLU A 42 17.59 23.27 1.15
C GLU A 42 16.85 24.16 0.14
N GLU A 43 15.64 23.78 -0.28
CA GLU A 43 14.90 24.51 -1.31
C GLU A 43 14.11 25.69 -0.71
N PRO A 44 14.46 26.95 -1.03
CA PRO A 44 13.75 28.12 -0.50
C PRO A 44 12.36 28.32 -1.11
N ASP A 45 12.09 27.77 -2.30
CA ASP A 45 10.83 27.94 -3.03
C ASP A 45 10.11 26.60 -3.23
N ALA A 46 9.94 25.85 -2.14
CA ALA A 46 9.30 24.53 -2.16
C ALA A 46 7.91 24.56 -2.84
N THR A 47 7.09 25.56 -2.55
CA THR A 47 5.75 25.73 -3.12
C THR A 47 5.75 25.88 -4.65
N LYS A 48 6.75 26.57 -5.23
CA LYS A 48 6.88 26.63 -6.69
C LYS A 48 7.14 25.24 -7.28
N TYR A 49 8.03 24.47 -6.67
CA TYR A 49 8.35 23.12 -7.15
C TYR A 49 7.18 22.14 -6.94
N GLU A 50 6.36 22.31 -5.91
CA GLU A 50 5.10 21.58 -5.73
C GLU A 50 4.12 21.86 -6.88
N HIS A 51 3.93 23.13 -7.26
CA HIS A 51 3.09 23.48 -8.41
C HIS A 51 3.62 22.90 -9.72
N ILE A 52 4.93 22.97 -9.95
CA ILE A 52 5.58 22.37 -11.12
C ILE A 52 5.37 20.85 -11.14
N ALA A 53 5.53 20.19 -9.98
CA ALA A 53 5.32 18.76 -9.84
C ALA A 53 3.88 18.37 -10.20
N LEU A 54 2.90 19.10 -9.70
CA LEU A 54 1.48 18.89 -10.01
C LEU A 54 1.17 19.15 -11.49
N GLU A 55 1.75 20.16 -12.10
CA GLU A 55 1.56 20.46 -13.52
C GLU A 55 2.03 19.31 -14.41
N TYR A 56 3.26 18.84 -14.18
CA TYR A 56 3.80 17.69 -14.90
C TYR A 56 2.99 16.41 -14.62
N TYR A 57 2.64 16.15 -13.36
CA TYR A 57 1.84 14.98 -13.00
C TYR A 57 0.48 14.97 -13.71
N ASN A 58 -0.22 16.11 -13.73
CA ASN A 58 -1.54 16.23 -14.37
C ASN A 58 -1.45 16.01 -15.89
N ARG A 59 -0.41 16.54 -16.54
CA ARG A 59 -0.16 16.36 -17.98
C ARG A 59 0.15 14.91 -18.31
N GLY A 60 1.08 14.30 -17.58
CA GLY A 60 1.44 12.90 -17.73
C GLY A 60 0.26 11.97 -17.46
N SER A 61 -0.54 12.27 -16.44
CA SER A 61 -1.74 11.49 -16.09
C SER A 61 -2.80 11.54 -17.19
N ALA A 62 -2.99 12.70 -17.84
CA ALA A 62 -3.90 12.82 -18.98
C ALA A 62 -3.44 11.95 -20.16
N ALA A 63 -2.15 12.00 -20.51
CA ALA A 63 -1.59 11.16 -21.57
C ALA A 63 -1.62 9.67 -21.23
N PHE A 64 -1.28 9.29 -19.99
CA PHE A 64 -1.40 7.93 -19.48
C PHE A 64 -2.83 7.39 -19.59
N ARG A 65 -3.84 8.17 -19.16
CA ARG A 65 -5.25 7.75 -19.25
C ARG A 65 -5.73 7.55 -20.68
N ALA A 66 -5.23 8.35 -21.63
CA ALA A 66 -5.56 8.18 -23.04
C ALA A 66 -5.06 6.83 -23.60
N LEU A 67 -3.95 6.31 -23.07
CA LEU A 67 -3.39 5.01 -23.48
C LEU A 67 -4.11 3.80 -22.86
N LEU A 68 -4.81 3.97 -21.74
CA LEU A 68 -5.51 2.85 -21.07
C LEU A 68 -6.59 2.20 -21.94
N ALA A 69 -7.14 2.92 -22.92
CA ALA A 69 -8.16 2.37 -23.82
C ALA A 69 -7.60 1.32 -24.79
N ASP A 70 -6.34 1.45 -25.20
CA ASP A 70 -5.63 0.53 -26.09
C ASP A 70 -4.12 0.63 -25.84
N ILE A 71 -3.63 -0.21 -24.92
CA ILE A 71 -2.23 -0.16 -24.45
C ILE A 71 -1.32 -0.83 -25.48
N PRO A 72 -0.33 -0.11 -26.06
CA PRO A 72 0.64 -0.73 -26.96
C PRO A 72 1.44 -1.84 -26.25
N PRO A 73 1.73 -2.96 -26.93
CA PRO A 73 2.35 -4.13 -26.27
C PRO A 73 3.70 -3.85 -25.59
N ASP A 74 4.49 -2.93 -26.11
CA ASP A 74 5.80 -2.54 -25.58
C ASP A 74 5.73 -1.51 -24.45
N THR A 75 4.54 -0.96 -24.15
CA THR A 75 4.39 0.20 -23.25
C THR A 75 3.92 -0.19 -21.84
N TYR A 76 3.51 -1.45 -21.61
CA TYR A 76 3.01 -1.93 -20.30
C TYR A 76 3.96 -1.64 -19.13
N HIS A 77 5.26 -1.92 -19.31
CA HIS A 77 6.26 -1.66 -18.27
C HIS A 77 6.42 -0.17 -17.95
N LEU A 78 6.32 0.69 -18.97
CA LEU A 78 6.36 2.14 -18.80
C LEU A 78 5.11 2.66 -18.08
N MET A 79 3.93 2.08 -18.37
CA MET A 79 2.70 2.39 -17.67
C MET A 79 2.76 2.00 -16.19
N PHE A 80 3.33 0.84 -15.88
CA PHE A 80 3.57 0.43 -14.49
C PHE A 80 4.50 1.42 -13.77
N ILE A 81 5.62 1.82 -14.39
CA ILE A 81 6.56 2.80 -13.80
C ILE A 81 5.85 4.14 -13.53
N PHE A 82 5.03 4.62 -14.48
CA PHE A 82 4.25 5.84 -14.27
C PHE A 82 3.23 5.68 -13.13
N ALA A 83 2.60 4.52 -12.99
CA ALA A 83 1.70 4.24 -11.86
C ALA A 83 2.45 4.25 -10.51
N THR A 84 3.68 3.74 -10.46
CA THR A 84 4.55 3.88 -9.28
C THR A 84 4.90 5.34 -9.00
N ALA A 85 5.20 6.13 -10.03
CA ALA A 85 5.41 7.57 -9.87
C ALA A 85 4.16 8.28 -9.32
N ALA A 86 2.97 7.89 -9.77
CA ALA A 86 1.70 8.40 -9.23
C ALA A 86 1.55 8.09 -7.73
N ALA A 87 1.95 6.89 -7.28
CA ALA A 87 1.94 6.54 -5.86
C ALA A 87 2.90 7.42 -5.05
N VAL A 88 4.11 7.66 -5.57
CA VAL A 88 5.09 8.58 -4.96
C VAL A 88 4.55 10.00 -4.88
N MET A 89 3.83 10.48 -5.91
CA MET A 89 3.19 11.80 -5.89
C MET A 89 2.13 11.88 -4.78
N VAL A 90 1.22 10.91 -4.68
CA VAL A 90 0.17 10.88 -3.64
C VAL A 90 0.77 10.91 -2.23
N LEU A 91 1.84 10.14 -2.02
CA LEU A 91 2.51 10.03 -0.72
C LEU A 91 3.35 11.27 -0.38
N GLY A 92 4.10 11.78 -1.36
CA GLY A 92 5.09 12.83 -1.16
C GLY A 92 4.56 14.27 -1.17
N LEU A 93 3.36 14.51 -1.70
CA LEU A 93 2.73 15.83 -1.67
C LEU A 93 2.58 16.33 -0.22
N PRO A 94 2.74 17.64 0.06
CA PRO A 94 2.67 18.17 1.41
C PRO A 94 1.32 17.84 2.05
N GLN A 95 1.34 17.35 3.28
CA GLN A 95 0.18 17.41 4.17
C GLN A 95 -0.05 18.90 4.43
N GLY A 96 -1.27 19.39 4.30
CA GLY A 96 -1.49 20.77 4.73
C GLY A 96 -1.47 20.82 6.27
N THR A 97 -1.82 21.98 6.79
CA THR A 97 -1.66 22.31 8.20
C THR A 97 -2.95 22.20 9.02
N GLY A 98 -4.02 21.65 8.45
CA GLY A 98 -5.35 21.54 9.06
C GLY A 98 -6.17 22.84 9.04
N ASP A 99 -5.66 23.90 8.41
CA ASP A 99 -6.29 25.23 8.38
C ASP A 99 -7.18 25.47 7.14
N SER A 100 -7.17 24.54 6.16
CA SER A 100 -8.01 24.62 4.96
C SER A 100 -8.96 23.42 4.85
N GLU A 101 -10.25 23.69 4.60
CA GLU A 101 -11.28 22.65 4.40
C GLU A 101 -10.99 21.69 3.23
N ASP A 102 -10.11 22.08 2.29
CA ASP A 102 -9.73 21.30 1.10
C ASP A 102 -8.57 20.30 1.33
N GLU A 103 -8.13 20.13 2.57
CA GLU A 103 -6.93 19.36 2.85
C GLU A 103 -7.19 17.86 3.01
N MET A 104 -6.52 17.05 2.18
CA MET A 104 -6.68 15.60 2.23
C MET A 104 -5.98 15.00 3.45
N THR A 105 -6.76 14.34 4.30
CA THR A 105 -6.28 13.65 5.51
C THR A 105 -5.29 12.51 5.19
N ALA A 106 -4.53 12.06 6.17
CA ALA A 106 -3.59 10.95 5.98
C ALA A 106 -4.34 9.66 5.61
N LEU A 107 -5.48 9.39 6.24
CA LEU A 107 -6.35 8.28 5.85
C LEU A 107 -6.88 8.42 4.42
N GLY A 108 -7.36 9.62 4.03
CA GLY A 108 -7.85 9.89 2.68
C GLY A 108 -6.78 9.67 1.60
N ARG A 109 -5.51 10.00 1.90
CA ARG A 109 -4.37 9.70 1.01
C ARG A 109 -4.17 8.21 0.82
N ILE A 110 -4.21 7.44 1.91
CA ILE A 110 -4.01 5.99 1.82
C ILE A 110 -5.19 5.30 1.11
N ILE A 111 -6.41 5.81 1.28
CA ILE A 111 -7.56 5.36 0.49
C ILE A 111 -7.33 5.63 -1.00
N THR A 112 -6.87 6.83 -1.35
CA THR A 112 -6.51 7.19 -2.74
C THR A 112 -5.42 6.28 -3.29
N LEU A 113 -4.43 5.95 -2.47
CA LEU A 113 -3.36 5.02 -2.80
C LEU A 113 -3.91 3.61 -3.09
N ALA A 114 -4.85 3.11 -2.27
CA ALA A 114 -5.46 1.81 -2.46
C ALA A 114 -6.22 1.70 -3.80
N ASP A 115 -6.92 2.77 -4.19
CA ASP A 115 -7.58 2.86 -5.50
C ASP A 115 -6.57 2.86 -6.66
N LEU A 116 -5.45 3.57 -6.49
CA LEU A 116 -4.38 3.59 -7.48
C LEU A 116 -3.74 2.21 -7.66
N PHE A 117 -3.48 1.48 -6.58
CA PHE A 117 -2.94 0.11 -6.66
C PHE A 117 -3.92 -0.87 -7.28
N SER A 118 -5.23 -0.71 -7.02
CA SER A 118 -6.27 -1.50 -7.69
C SER A 118 -6.25 -1.28 -9.21
N GLY A 119 -6.09 -0.02 -9.66
CA GLY A 119 -5.94 0.29 -11.08
C GLY A 119 -4.64 -0.25 -11.69
N THR A 120 -3.52 -0.16 -10.95
CA THR A 120 -2.22 -0.68 -11.37
C THR A 120 -2.27 -2.19 -11.57
N LEU A 121 -3.01 -2.88 -10.71
CA LEU A 121 -3.17 -4.33 -10.79
C LEU A 121 -3.85 -4.78 -12.09
N LEU A 122 -4.78 -3.98 -12.64
CA LEU A 122 -5.41 -4.28 -13.93
C LEU A 122 -4.40 -4.23 -15.09
N ILE A 123 -3.43 -3.31 -15.04
CA ILE A 123 -2.33 -3.23 -16.02
C ILE A 123 -1.45 -4.48 -15.92
N VAL A 124 -1.15 -4.92 -14.70
CA VAL A 124 -0.37 -6.14 -14.45
C VAL A 124 -1.07 -7.37 -15.01
N HIS A 125 -2.36 -7.54 -14.73
CA HIS A 125 -3.14 -8.66 -15.25
C HIS A 125 -3.25 -8.65 -16.78
N ALA A 126 -3.57 -7.50 -17.38
CA ALA A 126 -3.69 -7.40 -18.84
C ALA A 126 -2.34 -7.53 -19.58
N GLY A 127 -1.24 -7.27 -18.87
CA GLY A 127 0.10 -7.13 -19.42
C GLY A 127 1.09 -8.20 -18.98
N TRP A 128 0.68 -9.22 -18.23
CA TRP A 128 1.59 -10.12 -17.50
C TRP A 128 2.78 -10.59 -18.34
N ASP A 129 2.52 -11.28 -19.45
CA ASP A 129 3.56 -11.82 -20.34
C ASP A 129 4.50 -10.74 -20.89
N LYS A 130 3.96 -9.54 -21.13
CA LYS A 130 4.72 -8.41 -21.68
C LYS A 130 5.58 -7.72 -20.61
N LEU A 131 5.13 -7.75 -19.35
CA LEU A 131 5.85 -7.18 -18.21
C LEU A 131 7.02 -8.07 -17.80
N ILE A 132 6.79 -9.39 -17.69
CA ILE A 132 7.84 -10.34 -17.27
C ILE A 132 8.98 -10.48 -18.28
N ASP A 133 8.73 -10.11 -19.54
CA ASP A 133 9.72 -10.12 -20.62
C ASP A 133 10.24 -8.70 -20.95
N ALA A 134 9.78 -7.68 -20.23
CA ALA A 134 10.23 -6.31 -20.43
C ALA A 134 11.69 -6.11 -19.99
N PRO A 135 12.37 -5.05 -20.49
CA PRO A 135 13.73 -4.73 -20.04
C PRO A 135 13.82 -4.31 -18.56
N TYR A 136 12.70 -3.94 -17.94
CA TYR A 136 12.60 -3.70 -16.51
C TYR A 136 12.63 -5.05 -15.76
N PRO A 137 13.37 -5.20 -14.65
CA PRO A 137 13.52 -6.47 -13.93
C PRO A 137 12.26 -6.84 -13.13
N PHE A 138 11.13 -7.04 -13.80
CA PHE A 138 9.84 -7.34 -13.16
C PHE A 138 9.85 -8.66 -12.40
N ARG A 139 10.56 -9.67 -12.91
CA ARG A 139 10.63 -10.99 -12.27
C ARG A 139 11.28 -10.91 -10.90
N GLU A 140 12.26 -10.03 -10.77
CA GLU A 140 12.96 -9.75 -9.53
C GLU A 140 12.15 -8.77 -8.65
N ALA A 141 11.54 -7.73 -9.25
CA ALA A 141 10.84 -6.65 -8.55
C ALA A 141 9.47 -7.05 -7.97
N LEU A 142 8.69 -7.87 -8.68
CA LEU A 142 7.44 -8.44 -8.18
C LEU A 142 7.67 -9.51 -7.10
N SER A 143 8.94 -9.73 -6.73
CA SER A 143 9.44 -10.83 -5.92
C SER A 143 9.23 -12.19 -6.58
N VAL A 144 10.13 -13.14 -6.29
CA VAL A 144 10.01 -14.55 -6.71
C VAL A 144 8.68 -15.21 -6.27
N LYS A 145 7.89 -14.52 -5.43
CA LYS A 145 6.62 -15.00 -4.85
C LYS A 145 5.43 -14.89 -5.81
N VAL A 146 5.46 -13.99 -6.80
CA VAL A 146 4.35 -13.82 -7.76
C VAL A 146 4.76 -14.44 -9.09
N SER A 147 4.46 -15.73 -9.26
CA SER A 147 4.80 -16.48 -10.48
C SER A 147 3.77 -16.37 -11.59
N SER A 148 2.55 -15.92 -11.28
CA SER A 148 1.45 -15.80 -12.22
C SER A 148 0.45 -14.72 -11.77
N PRO A 149 -0.38 -14.17 -12.67
CA PRO A 149 -1.35 -13.14 -12.32
C PRO A 149 -2.43 -13.67 -11.37
N GLU A 150 -2.76 -14.96 -11.40
CA GLU A 150 -3.75 -15.59 -10.50
C GLU A 150 -3.33 -15.51 -9.03
N ALA A 151 -2.03 -15.46 -8.73
CA ALA A 151 -1.53 -15.26 -7.37
C ALA A 151 -1.83 -13.86 -6.82
N LEU A 152 -2.19 -12.91 -7.69
CA LEU A 152 -2.62 -11.57 -7.33
C LEU A 152 -4.15 -11.43 -7.33
N ASP A 153 -4.90 -12.50 -7.59
CA ASP A 153 -6.36 -12.47 -7.48
C ASP A 153 -6.73 -12.39 -5.99
N PRO A 154 -7.32 -11.27 -5.52
CA PRO A 154 -7.67 -11.10 -4.12
C PRO A 154 -8.78 -12.08 -3.67
N ASN A 155 -9.49 -12.72 -4.60
CA ASN A 155 -10.49 -13.75 -4.30
C ASN A 155 -9.90 -15.16 -4.31
N CYS A 156 -8.61 -15.33 -4.63
CA CYS A 156 -7.96 -16.62 -4.56
C CYS A 156 -7.80 -17.00 -3.07
N PRO A 157 -8.40 -18.10 -2.60
CA PRO A 157 -8.21 -18.54 -1.23
C PRO A 157 -6.72 -18.82 -1.01
N VAL A 158 -6.10 -18.04 -0.14
CA VAL A 158 -4.72 -18.27 0.26
C VAL A 158 -4.67 -19.50 1.16
N GLU A 159 -4.58 -20.68 0.55
CA GLU A 159 -4.14 -21.88 1.25
C GLU A 159 -2.68 -21.63 1.66
N ARG A 160 -2.43 -21.55 2.97
CA ARG A 160 -1.09 -21.37 3.54
C ARG A 160 -0.06 -22.37 2.97
N ASP A 161 -0.53 -23.54 2.53
CA ASP A 161 0.28 -24.63 2.00
C ASP A 161 0.30 -24.69 0.44
N GLY A 162 -0.55 -23.91 -0.24
CA GLY A 162 -0.76 -23.97 -1.69
C GLY A 162 -0.08 -22.85 -2.49
N LEU A 163 0.44 -21.81 -1.85
CA LEU A 163 1.14 -20.73 -2.54
C LEU A 163 2.54 -21.19 -3.02
N PRO A 164 2.87 -20.99 -4.31
CA PRO A 164 4.18 -21.32 -4.83
C PRO A 164 5.23 -20.28 -4.38
N TYR A 165 6.13 -20.71 -3.50
CA TYR A 165 7.46 -20.15 -3.18
C TYR A 165 7.57 -18.97 -2.18
N ARG A 166 8.19 -19.32 -1.03
CA ARG A 166 8.89 -18.48 -0.04
C ARG A 166 8.17 -17.21 0.37
N LEU A 167 7.15 -17.38 1.20
CA LEU A 167 6.77 -16.35 2.17
C LEU A 167 8.01 -15.90 2.95
N ALA A 168 8.06 -14.62 3.30
CA ALA A 168 9.09 -14.14 4.18
C ALA A 168 8.95 -14.91 5.50
N SER A 169 10.03 -15.58 5.93
CA SER A 169 9.96 -16.47 7.08
C SER A 169 9.53 -15.65 8.29
N LEU A 170 8.28 -15.86 8.74
CA LEU A 170 7.74 -15.18 9.92
C LEU A 170 8.59 -15.46 11.16
N ASP A 171 9.39 -16.52 11.14
CA ASP A 171 10.39 -16.84 12.17
C ASP A 171 11.44 -15.73 12.33
N LEU A 172 11.72 -14.95 11.27
CA LEU A 172 12.65 -13.82 11.27
C LEU A 172 12.12 -12.60 12.02
N LEU A 173 10.81 -12.53 12.29
CA LEU A 173 10.24 -11.46 13.10
C LEU A 173 10.66 -11.62 14.56
N ASP A 174 10.95 -10.51 15.22
CA ASP A 174 11.18 -10.51 16.66
C ASP A 174 9.88 -10.87 17.42
N ASP A 175 10.03 -11.33 18.66
CA ASP A 175 8.88 -11.78 19.47
C ASP A 175 7.89 -10.65 19.78
N GLU A 176 8.36 -9.40 19.83
CA GLU A 176 7.52 -8.23 20.07
C GLU A 176 6.59 -7.97 18.88
N ILE A 177 7.13 -7.96 17.65
CA ILE A 177 6.36 -7.81 16.41
C ILE A 177 5.43 -9.01 16.24
N LYS A 178 5.89 -10.24 16.49
CA LYS A 178 5.03 -11.43 16.45
C LYS A 178 3.84 -11.29 17.39
N THR A 179 4.08 -10.82 18.61
CA THR A 179 3.02 -10.60 19.61
C THR A 179 2.05 -9.51 19.15
N ALA A 180 2.55 -8.39 18.62
CA ALA A 180 1.71 -7.32 18.11
C ALA A 180 0.83 -7.79 16.94
N LEU A 181 1.40 -8.55 16.00
CA LEU A 181 0.66 -9.08 14.85
C LEU A 181 -0.32 -10.20 15.24
N ALA A 182 -0.06 -10.95 16.32
CA ALA A 182 -0.99 -11.96 16.83
C ALA A 182 -2.27 -11.34 17.43
N ARG A 183 -2.20 -10.11 17.98
CA ARG A 183 -3.38 -9.38 18.46
C ARG A 183 -4.38 -9.09 17.35
N LEU A 184 -3.91 -8.92 16.10
CA LEU A 184 -4.79 -8.74 14.95
C LEU A 184 -5.62 -10.00 14.69
N ASP A 185 -5.02 -11.19 14.78
CA ASP A 185 -5.77 -12.45 14.65
C ASP A 185 -6.79 -12.57 15.78
N SER A 186 -6.38 -12.33 17.03
CA SER A 186 -7.28 -12.44 18.19
C SER A 186 -8.47 -11.49 18.10
N VAL A 187 -8.25 -10.24 17.68
CA VAL A 187 -9.33 -9.26 17.49
C VAL A 187 -10.28 -9.69 16.37
N ASN A 188 -9.75 -10.22 15.25
CA ASN A 188 -10.57 -10.72 14.15
C ASN A 188 -11.39 -11.95 14.58
N ASP A 189 -10.77 -12.88 15.31
CA ASP A 189 -11.42 -14.08 15.83
C ASP A 189 -12.53 -13.74 16.84
N GLU A 190 -12.31 -12.76 17.72
CA GLU A 190 -13.31 -12.34 18.72
C GLU A 190 -14.52 -11.66 18.07
N LEU A 191 -14.31 -10.81 17.05
CA LEU A 191 -15.37 -10.00 16.45
C LEU A 191 -16.10 -10.68 15.29
N HIS A 192 -15.38 -11.45 14.48
CA HIS A 192 -15.89 -12.03 13.23
C HIS A 192 -15.74 -13.55 13.17
N GLY A 193 -15.08 -14.18 14.15
CA GLY A 193 -14.92 -15.63 14.18
C GLY A 193 -16.26 -16.40 14.22
N PRO A 194 -16.24 -17.70 13.88
CA PRO A 194 -17.43 -18.52 13.84
C PRO A 194 -18.12 -18.58 15.21
N ARG A 195 -19.38 -18.12 15.28
CA ARG A 195 -20.21 -18.22 16.49
C ARG A 195 -20.58 -19.69 16.73
N GLN A 196 -20.67 -20.10 18.00
CA GLN A 196 -21.27 -21.39 18.35
C GLN A 196 -22.79 -21.29 18.09
N ALA A 197 -23.26 -21.97 17.04
CA ALA A 197 -24.63 -21.90 16.54
C ALA A 197 -25.67 -22.18 17.63
N VAL A 198 -26.63 -21.26 17.81
CA VAL A 198 -27.83 -21.46 18.63
C VAL A 198 -29.04 -20.86 17.90
N GLY A 199 -29.38 -21.40 16.72
CA GLY A 199 -30.71 -21.20 16.12
C GLY A 199 -30.80 -21.28 14.60
N GLU A 200 -31.90 -21.85 14.10
CA GLU A 200 -32.21 -22.13 12.68
C GLU A 200 -32.45 -20.88 11.80
N GLY A 201 -32.17 -19.66 12.29
CA GLY A 201 -32.26 -18.40 11.55
C GLY A 201 -30.91 -17.73 11.25
N GLU A 202 -29.79 -18.33 11.66
CA GLU A 202 -28.46 -17.69 11.69
C GLU A 202 -27.64 -17.88 10.41
N HIS A 203 -28.04 -18.75 9.48
CA HIS A 203 -27.17 -19.18 8.37
C HIS A 203 -26.71 -18.09 7.39
N ALA A 204 -27.54 -17.08 7.09
CA ALA A 204 -27.14 -15.99 6.19
C ALA A 204 -26.19 -15.00 6.87
N ALA A 205 -26.44 -14.68 8.15
CA ALA A 205 -25.56 -13.82 8.94
C ALA A 205 -24.24 -14.52 9.31
N GLU A 206 -24.27 -15.84 9.53
CA GLU A 206 -23.08 -16.68 9.68
C GLU A 206 -22.26 -16.74 8.39
N GLY A 207 -22.90 -16.82 7.23
CA GLY A 207 -22.23 -16.77 5.93
C GLY A 207 -21.52 -15.44 5.69
N ASP A 208 -22.17 -14.32 5.99
CA ASP A 208 -21.62 -12.98 5.89
C ASP A 208 -20.46 -12.75 6.88
N ALA A 209 -20.63 -13.13 8.15
CA ALA A 209 -19.58 -13.04 9.16
C ALA A 209 -18.34 -13.88 8.81
N ARG A 210 -18.54 -15.10 8.28
CA ARG A 210 -17.45 -15.95 7.80
C ARG A 210 -16.71 -15.32 6.62
N SER A 211 -17.42 -14.64 5.72
CA SER A 211 -16.82 -13.91 4.61
C SER A 211 -15.95 -12.74 5.11
N VAL A 212 -16.44 -11.97 6.08
CA VAL A 212 -15.71 -10.84 6.68
C VAL A 212 -14.47 -11.33 7.45
N HIS A 213 -14.58 -12.42 8.21
CA HIS A 213 -13.46 -13.01 8.94
C HIS A 213 -12.32 -13.45 8.02
N GLU A 214 -12.64 -14.13 6.93
CA GLU A 214 -11.64 -14.60 5.95
C GLU A 214 -11.01 -13.43 5.19
N MET A 215 -11.78 -12.39 4.86
CA MET A 215 -11.25 -11.15 4.27
C MET A 215 -10.18 -10.52 5.18
N TYR A 216 -10.48 -10.33 6.47
CA TYR A 216 -9.51 -9.75 7.40
C TYR A 216 -8.33 -10.69 7.67
N ARG A 217 -8.55 -12.00 7.70
CA ARG A 217 -7.47 -12.99 7.81
C ARG A 217 -6.48 -12.90 6.65
N LEU A 218 -6.98 -12.69 5.43
CA LEU A 218 -6.15 -12.46 4.25
C LEU A 218 -5.34 -11.17 4.35
N ALA A 219 -5.98 -10.06 4.75
CA ALA A 219 -5.28 -8.80 4.97
C ALA A 219 -4.19 -8.91 6.05
N ILE A 220 -4.48 -9.56 7.19
CA ILE A 220 -3.51 -9.80 8.27
C ILE A 220 -2.33 -10.65 7.78
N PHE A 221 -2.59 -11.65 6.94
CA PHE A 221 -1.54 -12.46 6.33
C PHE A 221 -0.57 -11.62 5.49
N TRP A 222 -1.09 -10.79 4.57
CA TRP A 222 -0.23 -9.93 3.75
C TRP A 222 0.48 -8.85 4.54
N LEU A 223 -0.13 -8.36 5.63
CA LEU A 223 0.54 -7.46 6.55
C LEU A 223 1.74 -8.14 7.22
N LYS A 224 1.58 -9.38 7.70
CA LYS A 224 2.68 -10.17 8.28
C LYS A 224 3.81 -10.39 7.28
N GLU A 225 3.48 -10.67 6.02
CA GLU A 225 4.46 -10.75 4.94
C GLU A 225 5.25 -9.45 4.77
N ASN A 226 4.59 -8.29 4.85
CA ASN A 226 5.28 -7.00 4.73
C ASN A 226 6.32 -6.79 5.82
N PHE A 227 5.99 -7.10 7.08
CA PHE A 227 6.93 -6.98 8.20
C PHE A 227 8.13 -7.93 8.06
N ALA A 228 7.91 -9.09 7.44
CA ALA A 228 8.93 -10.12 7.30
C ALA A 228 9.81 -9.91 6.06
N GLU A 229 9.34 -9.18 5.04
CA GLU A 229 10.08 -8.91 3.81
C GLU A 229 11.35 -8.09 4.06
N ARG A 230 12.46 -8.47 3.40
CA ARG A 230 13.79 -7.84 3.58
C ARG A 230 14.52 -7.55 2.28
N ALA A 231 14.13 -8.19 1.18
CA ALA A 231 14.82 -8.09 -0.10
C ALA A 231 14.34 -6.89 -0.92
N VAL A 232 13.04 -6.58 -0.85
CA VAL A 232 12.41 -5.57 -1.72
C VAL A 232 12.02 -4.33 -0.91
N LYS A 233 12.73 -3.22 -1.15
CA LYS A 233 12.35 -1.93 -0.53
C LYS A 233 11.02 -1.45 -1.11
N GLY A 234 10.14 -0.97 -0.25
CA GLY A 234 8.81 -0.51 -0.67
C GLY A 234 7.79 -1.63 -0.89
N TYR A 235 8.14 -2.90 -0.65
CA TYR A 235 7.22 -4.04 -0.79
C TYR A 235 5.93 -3.85 0.00
N PHE A 236 5.97 -3.18 1.15
CA PHE A 236 4.79 -2.88 1.97
C PHE A 236 3.66 -2.17 1.21
N LEU A 237 3.96 -1.47 0.10
CA LEU A 237 2.95 -0.83 -0.75
C LEU A 237 2.10 -1.86 -1.54
N SER A 238 2.64 -3.06 -1.79
CA SER A 238 1.91 -4.17 -2.44
C SER A 238 0.72 -4.65 -1.62
N PHE A 239 0.68 -4.33 -0.33
CA PHE A 239 -0.43 -4.60 0.57
C PHE A 239 -1.79 -4.24 -0.05
N PHE A 240 -1.89 -3.08 -0.70
CA PHE A 240 -3.16 -2.61 -1.25
C PHE A 240 -3.58 -3.35 -2.53
N SER A 241 -2.64 -3.98 -3.22
CA SER A 241 -2.97 -4.90 -4.32
C SER A 241 -3.42 -6.26 -3.79
N LEU A 242 -2.88 -6.71 -2.66
CA LEU A 242 -3.01 -8.08 -2.16
C LEU A 242 -4.12 -8.27 -1.11
N ALA A 243 -4.43 -7.24 -0.33
CA ALA A 243 -5.47 -7.29 0.71
C ALA A 243 -6.90 -7.32 0.12
N GLY A 244 -7.06 -6.97 -1.16
CA GLY A 244 -8.31 -7.07 -1.89
C GLY A 244 -9.23 -5.85 -1.83
N GLN A 245 -10.20 -5.82 -2.76
CA GLN A 245 -11.12 -4.69 -2.92
C GLN A 245 -12.13 -4.58 -1.78
N ASP A 246 -12.58 -5.71 -1.22
CA ASP A 246 -13.51 -5.69 -0.09
C ASP A 246 -12.85 -5.11 1.16
N PHE A 247 -11.56 -5.41 1.39
CA PHE A 247 -10.79 -4.77 2.45
C PHE A 247 -10.62 -3.26 2.19
N ALA A 248 -10.35 -2.86 0.95
CA ALA A 248 -10.29 -1.45 0.58
C ALA A 248 -11.62 -0.72 0.80
N ALA A 249 -12.76 -1.38 0.50
CA ALA A 249 -14.09 -0.85 0.79
C ALA A 249 -14.33 -0.74 2.30
N ALA A 250 -13.92 -1.74 3.10
CA ALA A 250 -13.99 -1.69 4.56
C ALA A 250 -13.17 -0.54 5.15
N MET A 251 -11.97 -0.26 4.62
CA MET A 251 -11.19 0.92 5.00
C MET A 251 -11.92 2.22 4.68
N LYS A 252 -12.52 2.35 3.49
CA LYS A 252 -13.31 3.54 3.08
C LYS A 252 -14.52 3.76 3.97
N ASN A 253 -15.13 2.69 4.42
CA ASN A 253 -16.27 2.72 5.35
C ASN A 253 -15.84 2.91 6.82
N ALA A 254 -14.54 3.09 7.09
CA ALA A 254 -13.98 3.22 8.42
C ALA A 254 -14.32 2.04 9.36
N GLU A 255 -14.39 0.82 8.80
CA GLU A 255 -14.65 -0.38 9.58
C GLU A 255 -13.54 -0.59 10.63
N PRO A 256 -13.86 -0.81 11.92
CA PRO A 256 -12.87 -0.80 12.99
C PRO A 256 -11.70 -1.79 12.78
N VAL A 257 -11.99 -3.02 12.35
CA VAL A 257 -10.95 -4.04 12.15
C VAL A 257 -10.09 -3.71 10.92
N ALA A 258 -10.68 -3.17 9.85
CA ALA A 258 -9.94 -2.71 8.68
C ALA A 258 -8.96 -1.59 9.04
N LEU A 259 -9.43 -0.59 9.81
CA LEU A 259 -8.61 0.50 10.31
C LEU A 259 -7.54 0.03 11.30
N PHE A 260 -7.82 -0.99 12.11
CA PHE A 260 -6.84 -1.57 13.02
C PHE A 260 -5.70 -2.31 12.30
N ILE A 261 -6.00 -3.01 11.20
CA ILE A 261 -4.99 -3.60 10.32
C ILE A 261 -4.18 -2.50 9.64
N LEU A 262 -4.86 -1.46 9.11
CA LEU A 262 -4.20 -0.30 8.50
C LEU A 262 -3.30 0.45 9.49
N LEU A 263 -3.71 0.56 10.76
CA LEU A 263 -2.93 1.18 11.82
C LEU A 263 -1.58 0.46 12.00
N HIS A 264 -1.56 -0.87 11.94
CA HIS A 264 -0.31 -1.64 12.01
C HIS A 264 0.54 -1.49 10.75
N TRP A 265 -0.09 -1.44 9.57
CA TRP A 265 0.61 -1.14 8.31
C TRP A 265 1.32 0.23 8.35
N ALA A 266 0.74 1.22 9.04
CA ALA A 266 1.33 2.55 9.19
C ALA A 266 2.72 2.55 9.87
N VAL A 267 3.06 1.51 10.64
CA VAL A 267 4.39 1.36 11.24
C VAL A 267 5.48 1.18 10.18
N GLU A 268 5.20 0.41 9.13
CA GLU A 268 6.12 0.22 8.00
C GLU A 268 6.25 1.51 7.18
N LEU A 269 5.16 2.25 7.00
CA LEU A 269 5.18 3.55 6.33
C LEU A 269 6.01 4.58 7.12
N ASP A 270 5.87 4.64 8.44
CA ASP A 270 6.69 5.51 9.29
C ASP A 270 8.17 5.12 9.24
N ALA A 271 8.45 3.83 9.27
CA ALA A 271 9.80 3.29 9.12
C ALA A 271 10.43 3.67 7.77
N ALA A 272 9.67 3.58 6.68
CA ALA A 272 10.11 3.99 5.35
C ALA A 272 10.43 5.50 5.29
N GLY A 273 9.70 6.32 6.04
CA GLY A 273 9.89 7.77 6.12
C GLY A 273 11.25 8.23 6.67
N ARG A 274 12.07 7.32 7.22
CA ARG A 274 13.45 7.60 7.64
C ARG A 274 14.40 7.79 6.46
N ASP A 275 14.23 7.00 5.41
CA ASP A 275 15.14 6.96 4.26
C ASP A 275 14.44 7.30 2.93
N GLN A 276 13.11 7.33 2.91
CA GLN A 276 12.30 7.66 1.75
C GLN A 276 11.58 9.00 1.98
N TRP A 277 11.99 10.03 1.26
CA TRP A 277 11.47 11.39 1.40
C TRP A 277 9.94 11.47 1.23
N TRP A 278 9.38 10.64 0.36
CA TRP A 278 7.95 10.61 0.04
C TRP A 278 7.08 9.97 1.14
N ALA A 279 7.66 9.24 2.09
CA ALA A 279 6.94 8.67 3.23
C ALA A 279 7.08 9.50 4.52
N LYS A 280 7.94 10.52 4.50
CA LYS A 280 8.37 11.26 5.69
C LYS A 280 7.19 11.87 6.46
N GLY A 281 6.97 11.39 7.69
CA GLY A 281 5.95 11.87 8.61
C GLY A 281 4.53 11.36 8.35
N LEU A 282 4.28 10.71 7.22
CA LEU A 282 2.94 10.24 6.85
C LEU A 282 2.48 9.07 7.71
N GLY A 283 3.37 8.10 7.98
CA GLY A 283 3.06 6.96 8.86
C GLY A 283 2.63 7.41 10.26
N ARG A 284 3.42 8.26 10.92
CA ARG A 284 3.05 8.87 12.19
C ARG A 284 1.72 9.63 12.16
N GLN A 285 1.45 10.41 11.11
CA GLN A 285 0.20 11.17 11.01
C GLN A 285 -1.02 10.25 10.81
N LEU A 286 -0.86 9.20 10.00
CA LEU A 286 -1.86 8.16 9.84
C LEU A 286 -2.16 7.45 11.17
N VAL A 287 -1.13 7.17 11.98
CA VAL A 287 -1.33 6.58 13.32
C VAL A 287 -2.13 7.51 14.23
N ILE A 288 -1.89 8.82 14.21
CA ILE A 288 -2.67 9.78 15.01
C ILE A 288 -4.15 9.73 14.59
N GLU A 289 -4.42 9.95 13.30
CA GLU A 289 -5.78 10.04 12.77
C GLU A 289 -6.56 8.75 12.99
N VAL A 290 -5.97 7.60 12.64
CA VAL A 290 -6.64 6.30 12.78
C VAL A 290 -6.81 5.92 14.25
N SER A 291 -5.85 6.24 15.13
CA SER A 291 -6.02 6.01 16.57
C SER A 291 -7.24 6.77 17.09
N ASP A 292 -7.40 8.04 16.73
CA ASP A 292 -8.50 8.89 17.20
C ASP A 292 -9.87 8.36 16.75
N ILE A 293 -9.96 7.86 15.50
CA ILE A 293 -11.17 7.18 15.01
C ILE A 293 -11.44 5.92 15.85
N LEU A 294 -10.43 5.08 16.07
CA LEU A 294 -10.58 3.81 16.77
C LEU A 294 -10.89 3.97 18.27
N GLN A 295 -10.58 5.11 18.89
CA GLN A 295 -10.97 5.40 20.28
C GLN A 295 -12.49 5.35 20.49
N SER A 296 -13.27 5.63 19.44
CA SER A 296 -14.74 5.58 19.48
C SER A 296 -15.33 4.20 19.11
N SER A 297 -14.48 3.23 18.78
CA SER A 297 -14.90 1.90 18.32
C SER A 297 -14.96 0.86 19.44
N GLN A 298 -15.55 -0.31 19.17
CA GLN A 298 -15.56 -1.42 20.13
C GLN A 298 -14.17 -2.01 20.45
N LEU A 299 -13.13 -1.69 19.66
CA LEU A 299 -11.77 -2.21 19.88
C LEU A 299 -11.17 -1.77 21.22
N VAL A 300 -11.57 -0.61 21.76
CA VAL A 300 -11.07 -0.16 23.07
C VAL A 300 -11.60 -0.99 24.25
N LEU A 301 -12.62 -1.83 24.00
CA LEU A 301 -13.15 -2.76 24.99
C LEU A 301 -12.38 -4.10 24.99
N ILE A 302 -11.69 -4.42 23.89
CA ILE A 302 -10.91 -5.64 23.71
C ILE A 302 -9.47 -5.40 24.21
N PRO A 303 -8.92 -6.22 25.14
CA PRO A 303 -7.55 -6.06 25.62
C PRO A 303 -6.52 -6.01 24.49
N ASP A 304 -6.58 -6.96 23.55
CA ASP A 304 -5.68 -7.03 22.40
C ASP A 304 -5.85 -5.86 21.44
N GLY A 305 -7.07 -5.33 21.30
CA GLY A 305 -7.34 -4.10 20.55
C GLY A 305 -6.65 -2.88 21.17
N ARG A 306 -6.81 -2.68 22.48
CA ARG A 306 -6.13 -1.59 23.22
C ARG A 306 -4.62 -1.71 23.17
N ASP A 307 -4.10 -2.91 23.46
CA ASP A 307 -2.66 -3.15 23.51
C ASP A 307 -2.02 -3.03 22.12
N GLY A 308 -2.74 -3.40 21.06
CA GLY A 308 -2.31 -3.18 19.68
C GLY A 308 -2.25 -1.70 19.31
N ILE A 309 -3.29 -0.92 19.63
CA ILE A 309 -3.29 0.54 19.40
C ILE A 309 -2.13 1.20 20.16
N ALA A 310 -1.96 0.85 21.44
CA ALA A 310 -0.88 1.35 22.28
C ALA A 310 0.51 1.00 21.70
N TRP A 311 0.70 -0.23 21.25
CA TRP A 311 1.95 -0.69 20.63
C TRP A 311 2.30 0.12 19.38
N VAL A 312 1.34 0.31 18.46
CA VAL A 312 1.58 1.10 17.24
C VAL A 312 1.97 2.53 17.58
N ARG A 313 1.25 3.18 18.51
CA ARG A 313 1.54 4.55 18.94
C ARG A 313 2.96 4.67 19.50
N GLN A 314 3.38 3.73 20.35
CA GLN A 314 4.75 3.70 20.86
C GLN A 314 5.79 3.52 19.75
N ARG A 315 5.53 2.64 18.77
CA ARG A 315 6.46 2.37 17.66
C ARG A 315 6.77 3.59 16.80
N VAL A 316 5.81 4.50 16.63
CA VAL A 316 6.00 5.76 15.88
C VAL A 316 6.36 6.96 16.79
N GLY A 317 6.69 6.70 18.06
CA GLY A 317 7.12 7.72 19.02
C GLY A 317 6.01 8.62 19.56
N LEU A 318 4.78 8.11 19.65
CA LEU A 318 3.61 8.77 20.25
C LEU A 318 3.31 8.22 21.65
N PRO A 319 2.68 9.02 22.53
CA PRO A 319 2.21 8.54 23.83
C PRO A 319 1.02 7.60 23.66
N THR A 320 0.91 6.59 24.54
CA THR A 320 -0.23 5.66 24.63
C THR A 320 -1.44 6.32 25.25
#